data_AF-A0A6C0JF32-F1
#
_entry.id   AF-A0A6C0JF32-F1
#
_cell.length_a   1.000
_cell.length_b   1.000
_cell.length_c   1.000
_cell.angle_alpha   90.00
_cell.angle_beta   90.00
_cell.angle_gamma   90.00
#
_symmetry.space_group_name_H-M   'P 1'
#
loop_
_entity.id
_entity.type
_entity.pdbx_description
1 polymer ?
#
loop_
_entity_poly.entity_id
_entity_poly.type
_entity_poly.pdbx_seq_one_letter_code
_entity_poly.pdbx_strand_id
1 'polypeptide(L)'
;MEDKIIRKYPELRYEEDRYNKEDFERYEEITKRIDNYEKWKIGINYKTNRKIKIGGKTHEQFGYENFYIKRGTSYSYSYVLFTKLDNINIELYIQETEKLKKEIQEYNSQIYEIISKINKLDKWSDFIEFEGKKYGIVGKVLNNIHRENDCNGIMEFYKNEEYECKGCRDGMAFNGSYSCGCSNKEIYKCNKCDYIE
;
A
#
# COMPACT_ATOMS: atom_id res chain seq x y z
N MET A 1 30.60 17.94 -3.35
CA MET A 1 29.41 17.70 -2.51
C MET A 1 29.71 16.42 -1.76
N GLU A 2 29.80 16.47 -0.43
CA GLU A 2 30.00 15.24 0.35
C GLU A 2 28.73 14.39 0.25
N ASP A 3 28.88 13.14 -0.17
CA ASP A 3 27.76 12.21 -0.23
C ASP A 3 27.21 11.98 1.18
N LYS A 4 26.03 12.52 1.43
CA LYS A 4 25.34 12.41 2.71
C LYS A 4 24.94 10.95 2.97
N ILE A 5 25.30 10.42 4.14
CA ILE A 5 24.87 9.09 4.58
C ILE A 5 23.36 9.12 4.89
N ILE A 6 22.61 8.24 4.23
CA ILE A 6 21.17 8.06 4.35
C ILE A 6 20.88 7.11 5.52
N ARG A 7 20.10 7.57 6.51
CA ARG A 7 19.73 6.80 7.72
C ARG A 7 18.32 6.23 7.63
N LYS A 8 18.02 5.60 6.51
CA LYS A 8 16.81 4.78 6.28
C LYS A 8 17.22 3.52 5.54
N TYR A 9 16.39 2.48 5.58
CA TYR A 9 16.62 1.33 4.70
C TYR A 9 16.34 1.71 3.24
N PRO A 10 17.00 1.04 2.28
CA PRO A 10 16.54 1.04 0.90
C PRO A 10 15.08 0.57 0.81
N GLU A 11 14.37 1.07 -0.18
CA GLU A 11 12.94 0.79 -0.34
C GLU A 11 12.71 -0.58 -0.99
N LEU A 12 11.76 -1.34 -0.45
CA LEU A 12 11.26 -2.55 -1.09
C LEU A 12 10.36 -2.18 -2.27
N ARG A 13 10.31 -3.06 -3.27
CA ARG A 13 9.33 -3.00 -4.36
C ARG A 13 8.14 -3.88 -4.02
N TYR A 14 6.95 -3.46 -4.45
CA TYR A 14 5.72 -4.20 -4.24
C TYR A 14 5.06 -4.48 -5.58
N GLU A 15 4.35 -5.60 -5.66
CA GLU A 15 3.56 -5.94 -6.84
C GLU A 15 2.39 -4.96 -7.00
N GLU A 16 2.16 -4.49 -8.22
CA GLU A 16 0.94 -3.76 -8.57
C GLU A 16 -0.25 -4.72 -8.66
N ASP A 17 -1.46 -4.18 -8.51
CA ASP A 17 -2.70 -4.95 -8.67
C ASP A 17 -2.89 -5.35 -10.15
N ARG A 18 -2.56 -6.60 -10.47
CA ARG A 18 -2.66 -7.19 -11.82
C ARG A 18 -3.73 -8.28 -11.87
N TYR A 19 -4.36 -8.45 -13.04
CA TYR A 19 -5.34 -9.51 -13.25
C TYR A 19 -4.69 -10.88 -13.07
N ASN A 20 -5.37 -11.78 -12.38
CA ASN A 20 -4.89 -13.14 -12.15
C ASN A 20 -5.61 -14.13 -13.07
N LYS A 21 -5.24 -15.42 -12.96
CA LYS A 21 -5.86 -16.47 -13.76
C LYS A 21 -7.37 -16.59 -13.53
N GLU A 22 -7.85 -16.46 -12.30
CA GLU A 22 -9.27 -16.53 -11.95
C GLU A 22 -10.07 -15.37 -12.58
N ASP A 23 -9.47 -14.17 -12.66
CA ASP A 23 -10.06 -13.02 -13.36
C ASP A 23 -10.31 -13.35 -14.84
N PHE A 24 -9.34 -13.98 -15.50
CA PHE A 24 -9.44 -14.37 -16.91
C PHE A 24 -10.40 -15.55 -17.13
N GLU A 25 -10.42 -16.55 -16.23
CA GLU A 25 -11.41 -17.63 -16.26
C GLU A 25 -12.83 -17.06 -16.15
N ARG A 26 -13.03 -16.09 -15.25
CA ARG A 26 -14.32 -15.40 -15.11
C ARG A 26 -14.67 -14.58 -16.36
N TYR A 27 -13.70 -13.91 -16.96
CA TYR A 27 -13.89 -13.22 -18.24
C TYR A 27 -14.39 -14.18 -19.33
N GLU A 28 -13.75 -15.34 -19.50
CA GLU A 28 -14.16 -16.34 -20.49
C GLU A 28 -15.58 -16.88 -20.24
N GLU A 29 -15.95 -17.10 -18.97
CA GLU A 29 -17.31 -17.50 -18.61
C GLU A 29 -18.37 -16.48 -19.01
N ILE A 30 -18.07 -15.20 -18.79
CA ILE A 30 -18.98 -14.10 -19.11
C ILE A 30 -19.11 -13.95 -20.63
N THR A 31 -18.00 -14.03 -21.36
CA THR A 31 -17.95 -13.90 -22.82
C THR A 31 -18.77 -14.98 -23.53
N LYS A 32 -18.88 -16.19 -22.97
CA LYS A 32 -19.79 -17.26 -23.47
C LYS A 32 -21.27 -16.85 -23.44
N ARG A 33 -21.63 -15.77 -22.73
CA ARG A 33 -22.99 -15.25 -22.58
C ARG A 33 -23.11 -13.83 -23.11
N ILE A 34 -22.34 -13.48 -24.15
CA ILE A 34 -22.27 -12.12 -24.69
C ILE A 34 -23.65 -11.55 -25.09
N ASP A 35 -24.55 -12.38 -25.61
CA ASP A 35 -25.93 -11.96 -25.94
C ASP A 35 -26.72 -11.47 -24.72
N ASN A 36 -26.47 -12.06 -23.55
CA ASN A 36 -27.09 -11.62 -22.30
C ASN A 36 -26.54 -10.26 -21.86
N TYR A 37 -25.24 -10.04 -22.07
CA TYR A 37 -24.61 -8.76 -21.81
C TYR A 37 -25.15 -7.68 -22.73
N GLU A 38 -25.25 -7.92 -24.04
CA GLU A 38 -25.79 -6.94 -24.99
C GLU A 38 -27.23 -6.54 -24.65
N LYS A 39 -28.07 -7.49 -24.20
CA LYS A 39 -29.40 -7.19 -23.65
C LYS A 39 -29.33 -6.33 -22.40
N TRP A 40 -28.52 -6.72 -21.41
CA TRP A 40 -28.39 -5.99 -20.15
C TRP A 40 -27.92 -4.54 -20.37
N LYS A 41 -26.90 -4.36 -21.23
CA LYS A 41 -26.29 -3.09 -21.59
C LYS A 41 -27.30 -2.07 -22.14
N ILE A 42 -28.31 -2.52 -22.88
CA ILE A 42 -29.39 -1.68 -23.40
C ILE A 42 -30.63 -1.62 -22.48
N GLY A 43 -30.52 -2.08 -21.23
CA GLY A 43 -31.59 -2.03 -20.25
C GLY A 43 -32.67 -3.10 -20.45
N ILE A 44 -32.32 -4.28 -20.96
CA ILE A 44 -33.23 -5.43 -21.07
C ILE A 44 -32.78 -6.52 -20.09
N ASN A 45 -33.70 -7.00 -19.27
CA ASN A 45 -33.46 -8.17 -18.43
C ASN A 45 -33.36 -9.42 -19.33
N TYR A 46 -32.17 -10.00 -19.46
CA TYR A 46 -31.91 -11.11 -20.36
C TYR A 46 -32.70 -12.40 -20.03
N LYS A 47 -33.19 -12.56 -18.79
CA LYS A 47 -34.00 -13.71 -18.36
C LYS A 47 -35.48 -13.55 -18.72
N THR A 48 -36.02 -12.34 -18.60
CA THR A 48 -37.48 -12.07 -18.75
C THR A 48 -37.83 -11.29 -20.01
N ASN A 49 -36.82 -10.79 -20.73
CA ASN A 49 -36.94 -9.93 -21.90
C ASN A 49 -37.74 -8.62 -21.67
N ARG A 50 -37.88 -8.19 -20.40
CA ARG A 50 -38.55 -6.95 -20.03
C ARG A 50 -37.55 -5.80 -19.89
N LYS A 51 -37.99 -4.58 -20.19
CA LYS A 51 -37.19 -3.37 -19.95
C LYS A 51 -36.96 -3.16 -18.45
N ILE A 52 -35.74 -2.77 -18.11
CA ILE A 52 -35.30 -2.35 -16.79
C ILE A 52 -34.66 -0.96 -16.89
N LYS A 53 -34.74 -0.17 -15.82
CA LYS A 53 -34.11 1.15 -15.78
C LYS A 53 -32.59 0.99 -15.71
N ILE A 54 -31.86 1.48 -16.72
CA ILE A 54 -30.40 1.55 -16.73
C ILE A 54 -29.93 2.39 -15.54
N GLY A 55 -28.92 1.89 -14.80
CA GLY A 55 -28.45 2.51 -13.55
C GLY A 55 -29.45 2.44 -12.39
N GLY A 56 -30.57 1.74 -12.55
CA GLY A 56 -31.46 1.41 -11.44
C GLY A 56 -30.96 0.20 -10.65
N LYS A 57 -31.43 0.03 -9.42
CA LYS A 57 -31.06 -1.07 -8.50
C LYS A 57 -31.02 -2.44 -9.17
N THR A 58 -32.06 -2.79 -9.93
CA THR A 58 -32.13 -4.08 -10.65
C THR A 58 -31.08 -4.21 -11.73
N HIS A 59 -30.81 -3.14 -12.49
CA HIS A 59 -29.79 -3.14 -13.53
C HIS A 59 -28.40 -3.30 -12.93
N GLU A 60 -28.07 -2.54 -11.89
CA GLU A 60 -26.78 -2.63 -11.21
C GLU A 60 -26.55 -4.00 -10.58
N GLN A 61 -27.55 -4.53 -9.85
CA GLN A 61 -27.45 -5.85 -9.24
C GLN A 61 -27.19 -6.94 -10.28
N PHE A 62 -27.95 -6.97 -11.37
CA PHE A 62 -27.70 -7.93 -12.45
C PHE A 62 -26.32 -7.77 -13.07
N GLY A 63 -25.85 -6.53 -13.20
CA GLY A 63 -24.49 -6.19 -13.60
C GLY A 63 -23.48 -6.91 -12.71
N TYR A 64 -23.46 -6.57 -11.42
CA TYR A 64 -22.47 -7.09 -10.47
C TYR A 64 -22.48 -8.62 -10.36
N GLU A 65 -23.65 -9.25 -10.46
CA GLU A 65 -23.76 -10.70 -10.38
C GLU A 65 -23.27 -11.44 -11.64
N ASN A 66 -23.34 -10.82 -12.82
CA ASN A 66 -23.19 -11.54 -14.09
C ASN A 66 -22.13 -10.99 -15.04
N PHE A 67 -21.82 -9.70 -15.00
CA PHE A 67 -21.00 -9.04 -16.02
C PHE A 67 -19.78 -8.31 -15.43
N TYR A 68 -19.68 -8.23 -14.11
CA TYR A 68 -18.49 -7.70 -13.46
C TYR A 68 -17.63 -8.83 -12.89
N ILE A 69 -16.33 -8.63 -12.97
CA ILE A 69 -15.30 -9.43 -12.31
C ILE A 69 -15.05 -8.79 -10.95
N LYS A 70 -15.32 -9.56 -9.89
CA LYS A 70 -15.10 -9.14 -8.51
C LYS A 70 -13.64 -9.39 -8.16
N ARG A 71 -12.91 -8.33 -7.81
CA ARG A 71 -11.49 -8.36 -7.46
C ARG A 71 -11.28 -7.87 -6.04
N GLY A 72 -10.18 -8.23 -5.40
CA GLY A 72 -9.79 -7.74 -4.07
C GLY A 72 -9.69 -8.80 -2.98
N THR A 73 -9.51 -8.36 -1.75
CA THR A 73 -9.30 -9.22 -0.57
C THR A 73 -10.57 -9.33 0.27
N SER A 74 -10.56 -10.14 1.33
CA SER A 74 -11.68 -10.27 2.27
C SER A 74 -12.17 -8.95 2.88
N TYR A 75 -11.35 -7.89 2.84
CA TYR A 75 -11.64 -6.60 3.48
C TYR A 75 -11.94 -5.47 2.49
N SER A 76 -11.65 -5.66 1.20
CA SER A 76 -11.91 -4.65 0.17
C SER A 76 -12.11 -5.33 -1.17
N TYR A 77 -13.25 -5.07 -1.80
CA TYR A 77 -13.57 -5.57 -3.13
C TYR A 77 -13.77 -4.43 -4.11
N SER A 78 -13.26 -4.62 -5.32
CA SER A 78 -13.56 -3.82 -6.49
C SER A 78 -14.33 -4.67 -7.51
N TYR A 79 -15.08 -4.00 -8.37
CA TYR A 79 -15.81 -4.65 -9.45
C TYR A 79 -15.39 -4.00 -10.77
N VAL A 80 -14.91 -4.82 -11.69
CA VAL A 80 -14.48 -4.37 -13.02
C VAL A 80 -15.39 -4.98 -14.06
N LEU A 81 -15.95 -4.17 -14.96
CA LEU A 81 -16.73 -4.70 -16.06
C LEU A 81 -15.84 -5.58 -16.95
N PHE A 82 -16.29 -6.78 -17.29
CA PHE A 82 -15.46 -7.78 -18.00
C PHE A 82 -14.86 -7.25 -19.30
N THR A 83 -15.56 -6.32 -19.99
CA THR A 83 -15.08 -5.70 -21.23
C THR A 83 -13.79 -4.91 -21.09
N LYS A 84 -13.34 -4.61 -19.86
CA LYS A 84 -12.00 -4.03 -19.66
C LYS A 84 -10.88 -5.00 -20.06
N LEU A 85 -11.16 -6.29 -20.16
CA LEU A 85 -10.19 -7.33 -20.51
C LEU A 85 -10.20 -7.66 -22.02
N ASP A 86 -11.13 -7.11 -22.82
CA ASP A 86 -11.35 -7.46 -24.24
C ASP A 86 -10.08 -7.34 -25.10
N ASN A 87 -9.21 -6.37 -24.78
CA ASN A 87 -8.01 -6.07 -25.56
C ASN A 87 -6.72 -6.58 -24.91
N ILE A 88 -6.82 -7.42 -23.88
CA ILE A 88 -5.66 -8.01 -23.21
C ILE A 88 -5.32 -9.33 -23.89
N ASN A 89 -4.09 -9.46 -24.38
CA ASN A 89 -3.55 -10.77 -24.70
C ASN A 89 -3.25 -11.51 -23.39
N ILE A 90 -4.13 -12.45 -23.03
CA ILE A 90 -4.12 -13.15 -21.74
C ILE A 90 -2.78 -13.86 -21.49
N GLU A 91 -2.27 -14.58 -22.49
CA GLU A 91 -1.02 -15.35 -22.36
C GLU A 91 0.17 -14.43 -22.11
N LEU A 92 0.34 -13.39 -22.95
CA LEU A 92 1.42 -12.41 -22.78
C LEU A 92 1.32 -11.66 -21.46
N TYR A 93 0.10 -11.30 -21.04
CA TYR A 93 -0.13 -10.59 -19.79
C TYR A 93 0.26 -11.44 -18.57
N ILE A 94 -0.11 -12.73 -18.57
CA ILE A 94 0.26 -13.65 -17.47
C ILE A 94 1.76 -13.87 -17.45
N GLN A 95 2.39 -14.11 -18.59
CA GLN A 95 3.86 -14.29 -18.69
C GLN A 95 4.62 -13.06 -18.19
N GLU A 96 4.20 -11.86 -18.60
CA GLU A 96 4.79 -10.61 -18.12
C GLU A 96 4.58 -10.43 -16.61
N THR A 97 3.38 -10.76 -16.11
CA THR A 97 3.06 -10.69 -14.68
C THR A 97 3.98 -11.60 -13.87
N GLU A 98 4.16 -12.86 -14.27
CA GLU A 98 5.05 -13.81 -13.60
C GLU A 98 6.51 -13.35 -13.62
N LYS A 99 6.96 -12.79 -14.74
CA LYS A 99 8.29 -12.21 -14.87
C LYS A 99 8.51 -11.06 -13.88
N LEU A 100 7.57 -10.12 -13.82
CA LEU A 100 7.65 -8.98 -12.89
C LEU A 100 7.67 -9.42 -11.43
N LYS A 101 6.85 -10.43 -11.06
CA LYS A 101 6.88 -11.00 -9.71
C LYS A 101 8.26 -11.53 -9.34
N LYS A 102 8.88 -12.27 -10.25
CA LYS A 102 10.22 -12.80 -10.05
C LYS A 102 11.26 -11.68 -9.91
N GLU A 103 11.21 -10.66 -10.77
CA GLU A 103 12.12 -9.51 -10.69
C GLU A 103 11.98 -8.73 -9.37
N ILE A 104 10.75 -8.55 -8.88
CA ILE A 104 10.47 -7.91 -7.58
C ILE A 104 11.02 -8.76 -6.44
N GLN A 105 10.81 -10.09 -6.47
CA GLN A 105 11.33 -11.00 -5.45
C GLN A 105 12.86 -11.00 -5.40
N GLU A 106 13.52 -11.03 -6.56
CA GLU A 106 14.98 -10.98 -6.68
C GLU A 106 15.52 -9.64 -6.15
N TYR A 107 14.93 -8.52 -6.54
CA TYR A 107 15.30 -7.19 -6.04
C TYR A 107 15.13 -7.10 -4.51
N ASN A 108 13.97 -7.49 -3.99
CA ASN A 108 13.71 -7.43 -2.55
C ASN A 108 14.63 -8.33 -1.74
N SER A 109 15.03 -9.49 -2.29
CA SER A 109 16.03 -10.35 -1.66
C SER A 109 17.36 -9.63 -1.48
N GLN A 110 17.82 -8.90 -2.51
CA GLN A 110 19.01 -8.05 -2.40
C GLN A 110 18.82 -6.96 -1.35
N ILE A 111 17.65 -6.31 -1.30
CA ILE A 111 17.35 -5.30 -0.28
C ILE A 111 17.45 -5.88 1.13
N TYR A 112 16.93 -7.08 1.38
CA TYR A 112 17.04 -7.72 2.68
C TYR A 112 18.50 -8.02 3.07
N GLU A 113 19.35 -8.42 2.12
CA GLU A 113 20.79 -8.56 2.38
C GLU A 113 21.44 -7.23 2.73
N ILE A 114 21.10 -6.15 2.03
CA ILE A 114 21.62 -4.80 2.32
C ILE A 114 21.15 -4.33 3.70
N ILE A 115 19.87 -4.53 4.05
CA ILE A 115 19.35 -4.23 5.38
C ILE A 115 20.12 -5.01 6.46
N SER A 116 20.40 -6.29 6.22
CA SER A 116 21.21 -7.11 7.13
C SER A 116 22.63 -6.56 7.31
N LYS A 117 23.27 -6.10 6.23
CA LYS A 117 24.58 -5.44 6.28
C LYS A 117 24.52 -4.13 7.06
N ILE A 118 23.52 -3.28 6.80
CA ILE A 118 23.29 -2.02 7.51
C ILE A 118 23.13 -2.26 9.02
N ASN A 119 22.38 -3.30 9.40
CA ASN A 119 22.12 -3.62 10.81
C ASN A 119 23.36 -4.15 11.57
N LYS A 120 24.37 -4.62 10.85
CA LYS A 120 25.66 -5.06 11.40
C LYS A 120 26.69 -3.93 11.50
N LEU A 121 26.37 -2.72 11.04
CA LEU A 121 27.28 -1.59 11.13
C LEU A 121 27.46 -1.14 12.58
N ASP A 122 28.70 -0.86 12.94
CA ASP A 122 29.08 -0.57 14.33
C ASP A 122 29.15 0.93 14.62
N LYS A 123 29.79 1.70 13.73
CA LYS A 123 30.03 3.13 13.92
C LYS A 123 29.08 3.97 13.10
N TRP A 124 28.76 5.16 13.59
CA TRP A 124 27.94 6.10 12.84
C TRP A 124 28.53 6.48 11.49
N SER A 125 29.85 6.67 11.39
CA SER A 125 30.50 6.95 10.11
C SER A 125 30.43 5.80 9.10
N ASP A 126 30.11 4.59 9.53
CA ASP A 126 30.07 3.43 8.65
C ASP A 126 28.82 3.48 7.76
N PHE A 127 28.99 2.99 6.53
CA PHE A 127 27.94 2.92 5.53
C PHE A 127 28.11 1.71 4.62
N ILE A 128 27.02 1.33 3.98
CA ILE A 128 26.97 0.40 2.86
C ILE A 128 26.59 1.20 1.62
N GLU A 129 27.33 1.02 0.53
CA GLU A 129 26.95 1.60 -0.76
C GLU A 129 26.02 0.66 -1.52
N PHE A 130 24.88 1.19 -1.96
CA PHE A 130 23.92 0.46 -2.79
C PHE A 130 23.25 1.43 -3.76
N GLU A 131 23.22 1.07 -5.06
CA GLU A 131 22.71 1.93 -6.14
C GLU A 131 23.27 3.37 -6.11
N GLY A 132 24.58 3.51 -5.83
CA GLY A 132 25.26 4.80 -5.77
C GLY A 132 24.88 5.69 -4.58
N LYS A 133 24.22 5.13 -3.56
CA LYS A 133 23.83 5.81 -2.33
C LYS A 133 24.49 5.16 -1.11
N LYS A 134 24.92 5.99 -0.16
CA LYS A 134 25.51 5.55 1.11
C LYS A 134 24.43 5.38 2.17
N TYR A 135 24.14 4.15 2.58
CA TYR A 135 23.17 3.82 3.62
C TYR A 135 23.88 3.51 4.94
N GLY A 136 23.45 4.12 6.03
CA GLY A 136 24.02 3.93 7.36
C GLY A 136 23.02 3.37 8.35
N ILE A 137 23.47 3.16 9.59
CA ILE A 137 22.67 2.57 10.66
C ILE A 137 21.35 3.34 10.88
N VAL A 138 20.24 2.61 10.92
CA VAL A 138 18.89 3.19 11.14
C VAL A 138 18.50 3.19 12.62
N GLY A 139 18.71 2.08 13.34
CA GLY A 139 18.22 1.92 14.72
C GLY A 139 19.01 2.66 15.81
N LYS A 140 20.30 2.95 15.60
CA LYS A 140 21.13 3.68 16.57
C LYS A 140 20.83 5.20 16.63
N VAL A 141 19.95 5.69 15.75
CA VAL A 141 19.60 7.12 15.64
C VAL A 141 18.95 7.67 16.92
N LEU A 142 18.29 6.85 17.74
CA LEU A 142 17.53 7.37 18.89
C LEU A 142 18.31 7.52 20.20
N ASN A 143 19.44 6.83 20.39
CA ASN A 143 20.21 6.93 21.65
C ASN A 143 21.69 7.29 21.46
N ASN A 144 22.26 7.14 20.26
CA ASN A 144 23.70 7.32 20.05
C ASN A 144 24.10 8.71 19.58
N ILE A 145 23.21 9.54 19.03
CA ILE A 145 23.56 10.93 18.66
C ILE A 145 24.00 11.74 19.90
N HIS A 146 23.49 11.39 21.09
CA HIS A 146 23.94 11.93 22.37
C HIS A 146 25.21 11.27 22.91
N ARG A 147 25.35 9.94 22.78
CA ARG A 147 26.51 9.22 23.31
C ARG A 147 27.78 9.38 22.46
N GLU A 148 27.65 9.43 21.14
CA GLU A 148 28.79 9.54 20.22
C GLU A 148 29.30 10.99 20.06
N ASN A 149 28.43 12.00 20.25
CA ASN A 149 28.88 13.39 20.41
C ASN A 149 29.34 13.71 21.85
N ASP A 150 29.49 12.69 22.70
CA ASP A 150 29.93 12.81 24.09
C ASP A 150 29.09 13.81 24.92
N CYS A 151 27.83 14.02 24.52
CA CYS A 151 26.93 14.95 25.18
C CYS A 151 26.69 14.52 26.63
N ASN A 152 26.82 13.23 26.95
CA ASN A 152 26.63 12.67 28.30
C ASN A 152 25.27 13.08 28.93
N GLY A 153 24.32 13.48 28.09
CA GLY A 153 22.99 13.96 28.48
C GLY A 153 22.01 12.81 28.54
N ILE A 154 20.98 12.98 29.35
CA ILE A 154 19.87 12.02 29.48
C ILE A 154 18.67 12.65 28.76
N MET A 155 17.90 11.83 28.06
CA MET A 155 16.62 12.24 27.49
C MET A 155 15.60 12.31 28.63
N GLU A 156 15.09 13.50 28.89
CA GLU A 156 14.08 13.77 29.91
C GLU A 156 12.76 14.11 29.22
N PHE A 157 11.65 13.77 29.86
CA PHE A 157 10.33 14.17 29.37
C PHE A 157 10.26 15.70 29.27
N TYR A 158 9.86 16.21 28.10
CA TYR A 158 9.78 17.65 27.84
C TYR A 158 8.35 18.15 27.76
N LYS A 159 7.54 17.55 26.88
CA LYS A 159 6.13 17.92 26.70
C LYS A 159 5.37 16.81 26.00
N ASN A 160 4.05 16.90 26.02
CA ASN A 160 3.21 16.19 25.06
C ASN A 160 2.96 17.09 23.86
N GLU A 161 3.08 16.55 22.65
CA GLU A 161 2.55 17.15 21.44
C GLU A 161 1.18 16.52 21.16
N GLU A 162 0.14 17.34 21.29
CA GLU A 162 -1.22 16.95 20.92
C GLU A 162 -1.33 17.01 19.40
N TYR A 163 -1.57 15.87 18.77
CA TYR A 163 -2.03 15.88 17.39
C TYR A 163 -3.48 16.34 17.33
N GLU A 164 -3.84 17.07 16.28
CA GLU A 164 -5.25 17.32 15.96
C GLU A 164 -6.00 15.97 15.92
N CYS A 165 -7.01 15.80 16.77
CA CYS A 165 -7.82 14.59 16.78
C CYS A 165 -8.52 14.46 15.41
N LYS A 166 -7.99 13.61 14.53
CA LYS A 166 -8.55 13.39 13.20
C LYS A 166 -9.93 12.76 13.35
N GLY A 167 -10.96 13.45 12.83
CA GLY A 167 -12.35 12.97 12.82
C GLY A 167 -13.21 13.39 14.02
N CYS A 168 -12.73 14.32 14.86
CA CYS A 168 -13.48 14.82 16.01
C CYS A 168 -13.76 16.34 15.84
N ARG A 169 -15.03 16.75 15.94
CA ARG A 169 -15.46 18.15 16.06
C ARG A 169 -16.10 18.30 17.43
N ASP A 170 -15.62 19.24 18.25
CA ASP A 170 -16.11 19.48 19.61
C ASP A 170 -16.07 18.24 20.52
N GLY A 171 -15.03 17.40 20.38
CA GLY A 171 -14.85 16.19 21.20
C GLY A 171 -15.79 15.02 20.86
N MET A 172 -16.57 15.12 19.78
CA MET A 172 -17.47 14.05 19.32
C MET A 172 -17.03 13.49 17.96
N ALA A 173 -17.03 12.16 17.84
CA ALA A 173 -16.72 11.47 16.59
C ALA A 173 -17.76 11.82 15.52
N PHE A 174 -17.32 12.30 14.36
CA PHE A 174 -18.20 12.87 13.33
C PHE A 174 -19.11 11.85 12.62
N ASN A 175 -19.13 10.57 12.99
CA ASN A 175 -20.05 9.59 12.36
C ASN A 175 -20.26 8.27 13.14
N GLY A 176 -20.23 8.30 14.47
CA GLY A 176 -20.72 7.18 15.31
C GLY A 176 -20.01 5.81 15.19
N SER A 177 -19.01 5.63 14.32
CA SER A 177 -18.37 4.33 14.07
C SER A 177 -16.84 4.31 14.10
N TYR A 178 -16.19 5.42 14.45
CA TYR A 178 -14.73 5.48 14.64
C TYR A 178 -14.45 5.96 16.06
N SER A 179 -13.67 5.18 16.81
CA SER A 179 -13.09 5.64 18.07
C SER A 179 -12.30 6.93 17.80
N CYS A 180 -12.54 7.98 18.58
CA CYS A 180 -11.72 9.20 18.52
C CYS A 180 -10.30 8.79 18.95
N GLY A 181 -9.38 8.75 17.99
CA GLY A 181 -7.98 8.45 18.23
C GLY A 181 -7.24 9.73 18.54
N CYS A 182 -7.33 10.22 19.77
CA CYS A 182 -6.44 11.28 20.22
C CYS A 182 -5.11 10.63 20.60
N SER A 183 -4.12 10.74 19.72
CA SER A 183 -2.76 10.30 19.99
C SER A 183 -1.97 11.47 20.57
N ASN A 184 -1.47 11.30 21.78
CA ASN A 184 -0.45 12.19 22.32
C ASN A 184 0.91 11.58 22.00
N LYS A 185 1.81 12.37 21.43
CA LYS A 185 3.21 11.98 21.34
C LYS A 185 3.96 12.60 22.52
N GLU A 186 4.55 11.75 23.34
CA GLU A 186 5.51 12.19 24.34
C GLU A 186 6.76 12.67 23.61
N ILE A 187 7.13 13.91 23.85
CA ILE A 187 8.32 14.54 23.32
C ILE A 187 9.37 14.53 24.43
N TYR A 188 10.53 13.98 24.12
CA TYR A 188 11.66 13.92 25.04
C TYR A 188 12.71 14.95 24.60
N LYS A 189 13.38 15.59 25.56
CA LYS A 189 14.43 16.55 25.31
C LYS A 189 15.69 16.18 26.08
N CYS A 190 16.85 16.31 25.44
CA CYS A 190 18.11 16.13 26.13
C CYS A 190 18.38 17.29 27.09
N ASN A 191 18.70 16.97 28.34
CA ASN A 191 19.02 17.95 29.39
C ASN A 191 20.33 18.72 29.19
N LYS A 192 21.16 18.36 28.19
CA LYS A 192 22.48 18.97 27.96
C LYS A 192 22.65 19.70 26.63
N CYS A 193 22.04 19.23 25.54
CA CYS A 193 22.20 19.87 24.23
C CYS A 193 20.87 20.19 23.53
N ASP A 194 19.77 20.19 24.28
CA ASP A 194 18.44 20.63 23.83
C ASP A 194 17.84 19.89 22.63
N TYR A 195 18.43 18.78 22.17
CA TYR A 195 17.86 17.90 21.15
C TYR A 195 16.47 17.39 21.57
N ILE A 196 15.55 17.26 20.62
CA ILE A 196 14.14 16.92 20.84
C ILE A 196 13.77 15.69 19.98
N GLU A 197 13.13 14.68 20.59
CA GLU A 197 12.62 13.44 19.96
C GLU A 197 11.10 13.46 19.75
#